data_AF-A0A7K1U580-F1
#
_entry.id   AF-A0A7K1U580-F1
#
_cell.length_a   1.000
_cell.length_b   1.000
_cell.length_c   1.000
_cell.angle_alpha   90.00
_cell.angle_beta   90.00
_cell.angle_gamma   90.00
#
_symmetry.space_group_name_H-M   'P 1'
#
loop_
_entity.id
_entity.type
_entity.pdbx_description
1 polymer ?
#
loop_
_entity_poly.entity_id
_entity_poly.type
_entity_poly.pdbx_seq_one_letter_code
_entity_poly.pdbx_strand_id
1 'polypeptide(L)'
;MEPSPKELQEIKSILEQEHGREFTWEEAEKAFRAIQVLAEIALDAASEEIRRENLFEQSPKGFHLDKTGSCVICGNVTSGEDSWYDKHGLKCMACQAAVDKKIIPVSVIKNRENWYSKYDLEDYFNLKGAMLKKYIKQGLLKERIIPGAGKKIHLQLFLIIDNKETLPPKKLLKSRTVKVQHKGEEYYATENWYEFASPATLKKLSKYKIIHCLPETLAQPIETGRFLYKEINPLLGP
;
A
#
# COMPACT_ATOMS: atom_id res chain seq x y z
N MET A 1 5.26 -34.12 -14.01
CA MET A 1 5.07 -35.12 -15.07
C MET A 1 6.24 -35.01 -16.02
N GLU A 2 6.96 -36.10 -16.31
CA GLU A 2 8.11 -36.03 -17.23
C GLU A 2 7.65 -35.80 -18.68
N PRO A 3 8.32 -34.93 -19.46
CA PRO A 3 7.93 -34.69 -20.84
C PRO A 3 8.19 -35.92 -21.72
N SER A 4 7.31 -36.15 -22.67
CA SER A 4 7.58 -37.08 -23.76
C SER A 4 8.65 -36.52 -24.71
N PRO A 5 9.37 -37.38 -25.46
CA PRO A 5 10.34 -36.93 -26.46
C PRO A 5 9.74 -35.99 -27.52
N LYS A 6 8.46 -36.17 -27.86
CA LYS A 6 7.75 -35.31 -28.82
C LYS A 6 7.54 -33.91 -28.25
N GLU A 7 7.12 -33.80 -27.00
CA GLU A 7 6.91 -32.51 -26.32
C GLU A 7 8.23 -31.75 -26.13
N LEU A 8 9.33 -32.45 -25.79
CA LEU A 8 10.65 -31.82 -25.73
C LEU A 8 11.10 -31.28 -27.09
N GLN A 9 10.88 -32.05 -28.16
CA GLN A 9 11.21 -31.61 -29.51
C GLN A 9 10.39 -30.37 -29.90
N GLU A 10 9.10 -30.34 -29.57
CA GLU A 10 8.22 -29.21 -29.86
C GLU A 10 8.65 -27.94 -29.13
N ILE A 11 8.93 -28.02 -27.81
CA ILE A 11 9.43 -26.89 -27.04
C ILE A 11 10.77 -26.39 -27.55
N LYS A 12 11.70 -27.31 -27.84
CA LYS A 12 13.00 -26.94 -28.42
C LYS A 12 12.80 -26.16 -29.72
N SER A 13 11.98 -26.66 -30.64
CA SER A 13 11.70 -25.98 -31.92
C SER A 13 11.07 -24.59 -31.74
N ILE A 14 10.15 -24.43 -30.79
CA ILE A 14 9.55 -23.12 -30.46
C ILE A 14 10.61 -22.15 -29.93
N LEU A 15 11.44 -22.59 -28.98
CA LEU A 15 12.50 -21.76 -28.40
C LEU A 15 13.52 -21.31 -29.45
N GLU A 16 13.90 -22.22 -30.36
CA GLU A 16 14.83 -21.91 -31.44
C GLU A 16 14.25 -20.91 -32.44
N GLN A 17 12.96 -21.03 -32.75
CA GLN A 17 12.25 -20.09 -33.61
C GLN A 17 12.15 -18.69 -32.99
N GLU A 18 11.82 -18.59 -31.70
CA GLU A 18 11.63 -17.30 -31.01
C GLU A 18 12.95 -16.57 -30.72
N HIS A 19 14.02 -17.32 -30.45
CA HIS A 19 15.30 -16.74 -30.03
C HIS A 19 16.40 -16.76 -31.09
N GLY A 20 16.16 -17.42 -32.24
CA GLY A 20 17.10 -17.45 -33.37
C GLY A 20 18.45 -18.11 -33.07
N ARG A 21 18.51 -19.01 -32.08
CA ARG A 21 19.70 -19.80 -31.71
C ARG A 21 19.31 -21.24 -31.44
N GLU A 22 20.27 -22.15 -31.51
CA GLU A 22 20.08 -23.53 -31.08
C GLU A 22 19.92 -23.63 -29.55
N PHE A 23 19.04 -24.52 -29.11
CA PHE A 23 18.84 -24.86 -27.69
C PHE A 23 19.25 -26.32 -27.44
N THR A 24 19.87 -26.56 -26.29
CA THR A 24 20.19 -27.92 -25.84
C THR A 24 18.94 -28.63 -25.32
N TRP A 25 18.98 -29.97 -25.27
CA TRP A 25 17.90 -30.76 -24.68
C TRP A 25 17.66 -30.44 -23.20
N GLU A 26 18.72 -30.14 -22.45
CA GLU A 26 18.63 -29.74 -21.05
C GLU A 26 17.91 -28.38 -20.89
N GLU A 27 18.20 -27.41 -21.75
CA GLU A 27 17.48 -26.13 -21.75
C GLU A 27 16.00 -26.29 -22.11
N ALA A 28 15.69 -27.13 -23.11
CA ALA A 28 14.31 -27.45 -23.49
C ALA A 28 13.55 -28.13 -22.35
N GLU A 29 14.18 -29.04 -21.61
CA GLU A 29 13.59 -29.69 -20.44
C GLU A 29 13.34 -28.70 -19.29
N LYS A 30 14.30 -27.80 -19.01
CA LYS A 30 14.11 -26.74 -18.02
C LYS A 30 12.95 -25.82 -18.39
N ALA A 31 12.84 -25.44 -19.66
CA ALA A 31 11.73 -24.63 -20.15
C ALA A 31 10.38 -25.36 -20.02
N PHE A 32 10.33 -26.65 -20.39
CA PHE A 32 9.16 -27.49 -20.20
C PHE A 32 8.71 -27.52 -18.73
N ARG A 33 9.62 -27.81 -17.81
CA ARG A 33 9.34 -27.85 -16.36
C ARG A 33 8.85 -26.48 -15.86
N ALA A 34 9.45 -25.38 -16.32
CA ALA A 34 9.01 -24.03 -15.95
C ALA A 34 7.58 -23.73 -16.43
N ILE A 35 7.23 -24.13 -17.66
CA ILE A 35 5.89 -23.98 -18.21
C ILE A 35 4.88 -24.82 -17.43
N GLN A 36 5.23 -26.06 -17.06
CA GLN A 36 4.37 -26.90 -16.23
C GLN A 36 4.07 -26.26 -14.88
N VAL A 37 5.10 -25.78 -14.17
CA VAL A 37 4.91 -25.10 -12.88
C VAL A 37 4.03 -23.87 -13.03
N LEU A 38 4.22 -23.09 -14.10
CA LEU A 38 3.37 -21.93 -14.38
C LEU A 38 1.92 -22.33 -14.66
N ALA A 39 1.71 -23.40 -15.43
CA ALA A 39 0.38 -23.94 -15.73
C ALA A 39 -0.33 -24.45 -14.47
N GLU A 40 0.39 -25.12 -13.57
CA GLU A 40 -0.13 -25.56 -12.27
C GLU A 40 -0.57 -24.37 -11.42
N ILE A 41 0.28 -23.33 -11.31
CA ILE A 41 -0.07 -22.09 -10.58
C ILE A 41 -1.31 -21.42 -11.19
N ALA A 42 -1.40 -21.36 -12.53
CA ALA A 42 -2.53 -20.77 -13.23
C ALA A 42 -3.82 -21.57 -13.00
N LEU A 43 -3.74 -22.90 -13.04
CA LEU A 43 -4.87 -23.79 -12.78
C LEU A 43 -5.38 -23.68 -11.34
N ASP A 44 -4.46 -23.63 -10.37
CA ASP A 44 -4.80 -23.44 -8.95
C ASP A 44 -5.50 -22.09 -8.72
N ALA A 45 -4.98 -21.02 -9.34
CA ALA A 45 -5.58 -19.69 -9.26
C ALA A 45 -6.99 -19.65 -9.89
N ALA A 46 -7.15 -20.24 -11.09
CA ALA A 46 -8.43 -20.31 -11.77
C ALA A 46 -9.46 -21.14 -10.98
N SER A 47 -9.03 -22.28 -10.44
CA SER A 47 -9.89 -23.14 -9.62
C SER A 47 -10.36 -22.43 -8.35
N GLU A 48 -9.49 -21.66 -7.70
CA GLU A 48 -9.85 -20.87 -6.52
C GLU A 48 -10.82 -19.73 -6.87
N GLU A 49 -10.68 -19.08 -8.04
CA GLU A 49 -11.63 -18.04 -8.47
C GLU A 49 -13.00 -18.62 -8.77
N ILE A 50 -13.08 -19.73 -9.52
CA ILE A 50 -14.34 -20.46 -9.77
C ILE A 50 -15.01 -20.86 -8.45
N ARG A 51 -14.22 -21.35 -7.47
CA ARG A 51 -14.73 -21.68 -6.14
C ARG A 51 -15.34 -20.46 -5.45
N ARG A 52 -14.72 -19.29 -5.55
CA ARG A 52 -15.24 -18.04 -4.96
C ARG A 52 -16.50 -17.55 -5.67
N GLU A 53 -16.54 -17.64 -7.00
CA GLU A 53 -17.74 -17.31 -7.78
C GLU A 53 -18.93 -18.17 -7.34
N ASN A 54 -18.74 -19.49 -7.23
CA ASN A 54 -19.76 -20.42 -6.72
C ASN A 54 -20.22 -20.07 -5.30
N LEU A 55 -19.30 -19.65 -4.42
CA LEU A 55 -19.66 -19.20 -3.07
C LEU A 55 -20.45 -17.88 -3.08
N PHE A 56 -20.16 -16.98 -4.02
CA PHE A 56 -20.95 -15.76 -4.18
C PHE A 56 -22.37 -16.02 -4.69
N GLU A 57 -22.55 -17.00 -5.57
CA GLU A 57 -23.89 -17.41 -6.00
C GLU A 57 -24.72 -17.92 -4.82
N GLN A 58 -24.10 -18.70 -3.93
CA GLN A 58 -24.76 -19.25 -2.73
C GLN A 58 -24.94 -18.19 -1.63
N SER A 59 -23.99 -17.26 -1.50
CA SER A 59 -23.97 -16.20 -0.47
C SER A 59 -23.63 -14.83 -1.07
N PRO A 60 -24.59 -14.16 -1.72
CA PRO A 60 -24.33 -12.89 -2.43
C PRO A 60 -23.86 -11.73 -1.56
N LYS A 61 -24.06 -11.82 -0.23
CA LYS A 61 -23.62 -10.81 0.74
C LYS A 61 -22.15 -10.97 1.15
N GLY A 62 -21.55 -12.12 0.87
CA GLY A 62 -20.22 -12.50 1.32
C GLY A 62 -20.19 -13.76 2.16
N PHE A 63 -19.00 -14.25 2.43
CA PHE A 63 -18.73 -15.51 3.12
C PHE A 63 -17.39 -15.46 3.88
N HIS A 64 -17.20 -16.40 4.80
CA HIS A 64 -15.94 -16.62 5.50
C HIS A 64 -14.95 -17.37 4.58
N LEU A 65 -13.68 -16.95 4.54
CA LEU A 65 -12.64 -17.65 3.77
C LEU A 65 -11.96 -18.73 4.62
N ASP A 66 -11.94 -19.97 4.12
CA ASP A 66 -11.21 -21.05 4.78
C ASP A 66 -9.69 -20.82 4.79
N LYS A 67 -9.17 -20.17 3.74
CA LYS A 67 -7.75 -19.87 3.57
C LYS A 67 -7.39 -18.52 4.18
N THR A 68 -6.14 -18.43 4.61
CA THR A 68 -5.52 -17.19 5.10
C THR A 68 -5.42 -16.12 4.02
N GLY A 69 -5.75 -14.88 4.38
CA GLY A 69 -5.47 -13.71 3.55
C GLY A 69 -5.37 -12.42 4.35
N SER A 70 -5.02 -11.33 3.68
CA SER A 70 -4.85 -10.02 4.32
C SER A 70 -6.10 -9.15 4.19
N CYS A 71 -6.54 -8.57 5.31
CA CYS A 71 -7.63 -7.60 5.33
C CYS A 71 -7.29 -6.36 4.48
N VAL A 72 -8.14 -6.01 3.53
CA VAL A 72 -7.94 -4.87 2.61
C VAL A 72 -7.94 -3.50 3.31
N ILE A 73 -8.45 -3.41 4.54
CA ILE A 73 -8.49 -2.15 5.32
C ILE A 73 -7.27 -2.02 6.24
N CYS A 74 -7.02 -3.02 7.10
CA CYS A 74 -5.99 -2.92 8.13
C CYS A 74 -4.70 -3.69 7.81
N GLY A 75 -4.72 -4.57 6.80
CA GLY A 75 -3.58 -5.43 6.46
C GLY A 75 -3.39 -6.65 7.36
N ASN A 76 -4.19 -6.81 8.42
CA ASN A 76 -4.08 -7.99 9.29
C ASN A 76 -4.41 -9.27 8.53
N VAL A 77 -3.64 -10.30 8.83
CA VAL A 77 -3.87 -11.67 8.37
C VAL A 77 -5.10 -12.23 9.07
N THR A 78 -6.01 -12.87 8.32
CA THR A 78 -7.29 -13.41 8.80
C THR A 78 -7.71 -14.64 7.99
N SER A 79 -8.47 -15.54 8.62
CA SER A 79 -9.00 -16.79 8.05
C SER A 79 -10.22 -17.27 8.84
N GLY A 80 -10.97 -18.21 8.29
CA GLY A 80 -12.14 -18.82 8.92
C GLY A 80 -13.17 -17.79 9.37
N GLU A 81 -13.73 -18.03 10.56
CA GLU A 81 -14.76 -17.18 11.20
C GLU A 81 -14.29 -15.73 11.47
N ASP A 82 -12.98 -15.48 11.51
CA ASP A 82 -12.41 -14.15 11.72
C ASP A 82 -12.37 -13.29 10.44
N SER A 83 -12.74 -13.89 9.29
CA SER A 83 -12.63 -13.28 7.97
C SER A 83 -13.99 -13.03 7.32
N TRP A 84 -14.13 -11.99 6.49
CA TRP A 84 -15.34 -11.73 5.70
C TRP A 84 -14.94 -11.30 4.29
N TYR A 85 -15.27 -12.11 3.31
CA TYR A 85 -15.01 -11.84 1.90
C TYR A 85 -16.32 -11.45 1.21
N ASP A 86 -16.34 -10.29 0.57
CA ASP A 86 -17.45 -9.83 -0.26
C ASP A 86 -16.94 -9.18 -1.56
N LYS A 87 -17.83 -8.56 -2.35
CA LYS A 87 -17.47 -7.83 -3.58
C LYS A 87 -16.46 -6.68 -3.41
N HIS A 88 -16.14 -6.30 -2.18
CA HIS A 88 -15.14 -5.29 -1.82
C HIS A 88 -13.82 -5.92 -1.35
N GLY A 89 -13.72 -7.26 -1.31
CA GLY A 89 -12.53 -8.01 -0.94
C GLY A 89 -12.53 -8.51 0.50
N LEU A 90 -11.41 -9.11 0.92
CA LEU A 90 -11.26 -9.73 2.24
C LEU A 90 -11.16 -8.70 3.35
N LYS A 91 -11.94 -8.86 4.42
CA LYS A 91 -11.87 -8.05 5.64
C LYS A 91 -11.72 -8.96 6.85
N CYS A 92 -11.11 -8.48 7.93
CA CYS A 92 -11.27 -9.11 9.24
C CYS A 92 -12.62 -8.69 9.84
N MET A 93 -13.17 -9.47 10.77
CA MET A 93 -14.47 -9.17 11.38
C MET A 93 -14.53 -7.81 12.08
N ALA A 94 -13.44 -7.32 12.65
CA ALA A 94 -13.39 -5.97 13.24
C ALA A 94 -13.62 -4.87 12.20
N CYS A 95 -12.96 -4.97 11.04
CA CYS A 95 -13.12 -4.03 9.94
C CYS A 95 -14.49 -4.17 9.27
N GLN A 96 -14.99 -5.40 9.10
CA GLN A 96 -16.34 -5.65 8.59
C GLN A 96 -17.39 -4.99 9.49
N ALA A 97 -17.33 -5.25 10.80
CA ALA A 97 -18.26 -4.67 11.77
C ALA A 97 -18.21 -3.14 11.79
N ALA A 98 -17.06 -2.52 11.54
CA ALA A 98 -16.95 -1.06 11.46
C ALA A 98 -17.61 -0.47 10.21
N VAL A 99 -17.61 -1.20 9.10
CA VAL A 99 -18.37 -0.84 7.89
C VAL A 99 -19.87 -0.99 8.15
N ASP A 100 -20.30 -2.11 8.73
CA ASP A 100 -21.71 -2.38 9.02
C ASP A 100 -22.30 -1.36 10.00
N LYS A 101 -21.53 -1.01 11.03
CA LYS A 101 -21.89 0.03 12.02
C LYS A 101 -21.71 1.45 11.50
N LYS A 102 -21.30 1.63 10.24
CA LYS A 102 -21.05 2.93 9.59
C LYS A 102 -20.04 3.82 10.34
N ILE A 103 -19.13 3.21 11.10
CA ILE A 103 -17.99 3.90 11.73
C ILE A 103 -17.07 4.42 10.62
N ILE A 104 -16.87 3.60 9.59
CA ILE A 104 -16.17 3.95 8.36
C ILE A 104 -17.05 3.67 7.13
N PRO A 105 -16.92 4.47 6.06
CA PRO A 105 -17.62 4.21 4.81
C PRO A 105 -16.92 3.13 3.99
N VAL A 106 -17.68 2.42 3.14
CA VAL A 106 -17.17 1.43 2.17
C VAL A 106 -16.07 2.02 1.25
N SER A 107 -16.08 3.33 1.01
CA SER A 107 -15.05 4.01 0.21
C SER A 107 -13.63 3.87 0.78
N VAL A 108 -13.48 3.56 2.09
CA VAL A 108 -12.18 3.25 2.71
C VAL A 108 -11.54 2.02 2.09
N ILE A 109 -12.35 1.03 1.70
CA ILE A 109 -11.90 -0.22 1.08
C ILE A 109 -11.44 0.04 -0.35
N LYS A 110 -12.20 0.82 -1.12
CA LYS A 110 -11.97 1.01 -2.55
C LYS A 110 -10.75 1.89 -2.85
N ASN A 111 -10.39 2.80 -1.96
CA ASN A 111 -9.34 3.77 -2.22
C ASN A 111 -8.60 4.20 -0.96
N ARG A 112 -7.37 3.68 -0.79
CA ARG A 112 -6.46 4.01 0.30
C ARG A 112 -5.89 5.44 0.22
N GLU A 113 -6.06 6.12 -0.91
CA GLU A 113 -5.65 7.52 -1.09
C GLU A 113 -6.58 8.52 -0.38
N ASN A 114 -7.76 8.08 0.03
CA ASN A 114 -8.80 8.95 0.61
C ASN A 114 -8.74 9.07 2.14
N TRP A 115 -7.77 8.44 2.77
CA TRP A 115 -7.63 8.44 4.22
C TRP A 115 -6.18 8.20 4.62
N TYR A 116 -5.80 8.65 5.82
CA TYR A 116 -4.48 8.41 6.42
C TYR A 116 -4.60 7.45 7.59
N SER A 117 -3.68 6.49 7.67
CA SER A 117 -3.41 5.75 8.89
C SER A 117 -2.56 6.59 9.85
N LYS A 118 -2.41 6.15 11.11
CA LYS A 118 -1.41 6.73 12.01
C LYS A 118 0.00 6.69 11.41
N TYR A 119 0.37 5.58 10.76
CA TYR A 119 1.68 5.43 10.13
C TYR A 119 1.86 6.39 8.96
N ASP A 120 0.81 6.62 8.18
CA ASP A 120 0.86 7.57 7.07
C ASP A 120 1.08 8.99 7.59
N LEU A 121 0.47 9.37 8.71
CA LEU A 121 0.69 10.68 9.32
C LEU A 121 2.12 10.83 9.88
N GLU A 122 2.69 9.74 10.39
CA GLU A 122 4.08 9.70 10.82
C GLU A 122 5.05 9.82 9.63
N ASP A 123 4.80 9.07 8.56
CA ASP A 123 5.62 9.06 7.35
C ASP A 123 5.59 10.41 6.62
N TYR A 124 4.38 10.95 6.35
CA TYR A 124 4.24 12.17 5.56
C TYR A 124 4.50 13.47 6.33
N PHE A 125 4.31 13.48 7.65
CA PHE A 125 4.31 14.71 8.45
C PHE A 125 5.11 14.59 9.75
N ASN A 126 5.83 13.49 9.99
CA ASN A 126 6.59 13.23 11.21
C ASN A 126 5.73 13.38 12.49
N LEU A 127 4.43 13.08 12.41
CA LEU A 127 3.47 13.23 13.51
C LEU A 127 3.46 12.02 14.43
N LYS A 128 4.39 12.04 15.39
CA LYS A 128 4.50 10.99 16.42
C LYS A 128 3.38 11.06 17.45
N GLY A 129 3.18 9.96 18.18
CA GLY A 129 1.98 9.71 18.99
C GLY A 129 1.58 10.81 19.99
N ALA A 130 2.52 11.52 20.63
CA ALA A 130 2.19 12.61 21.55
C ALA A 130 1.62 13.83 20.83
N MET A 131 2.21 14.20 19.70
CA MET A 131 1.76 15.32 18.86
C MET A 131 0.43 15.00 18.18
N LEU A 132 0.27 13.77 17.67
CA LEU A 132 -0.99 13.31 17.10
C LEU A 132 -2.15 13.41 18.11
N LYS A 133 -1.95 12.92 19.35
CA LYS A 133 -2.95 13.04 20.43
C LYS A 133 -3.29 14.50 20.75
N LYS A 134 -2.29 15.39 20.76
CA LYS A 134 -2.49 16.83 20.96
C LYS A 134 -3.39 17.40 19.86
N TYR A 135 -3.12 17.08 18.59
CA TYR A 135 -3.90 17.60 17.45
C TYR A 135 -5.33 17.06 17.41
N ILE A 136 -5.53 15.82 17.84
CA ILE A 136 -6.88 15.26 18.02
C ILE A 136 -7.62 16.01 19.14
N LYS A 137 -6.97 16.19 20.30
CA LYS A 137 -7.57 16.91 21.44
C LYS A 137 -7.92 18.37 21.11
N GLN A 138 -7.12 19.00 20.25
CA GLN A 138 -7.36 20.37 19.77
C GLN A 138 -8.39 20.46 18.65
N GLY A 139 -8.93 19.34 18.17
CA GLY A 139 -9.88 19.31 17.06
C GLY A 139 -9.27 19.61 15.69
N LEU A 140 -7.94 19.67 15.59
CA LEU A 140 -7.25 19.88 14.32
C LEU A 140 -7.40 18.65 13.41
N LEU A 141 -7.29 17.46 14.00
CA LEU A 141 -7.48 16.19 13.32
C LEU A 141 -8.69 15.45 13.87
N LYS A 142 -9.58 15.02 12.98
CA LYS A 142 -10.74 14.20 13.29
C LYS A 142 -10.44 12.73 12.96
N GLU A 143 -10.40 11.92 13.99
CA GLU A 143 -10.14 10.48 13.88
C GLU A 143 -11.42 9.65 13.73
N ARG A 144 -11.28 8.47 13.13
CA ARG A 144 -12.23 7.36 13.15
C ARG A 144 -11.52 6.16 13.75
N ILE A 145 -12.10 5.58 14.79
CA ILE A 145 -11.53 4.46 15.53
C ILE A 145 -12.33 3.19 15.20
N ILE A 146 -11.65 2.19 14.64
CA ILE A 146 -12.18 0.83 14.55
C ILE A 146 -11.89 0.14 15.90
N PRO A 147 -12.92 -0.29 16.65
CA PRO A 147 -12.73 -1.02 17.89
C PRO A 147 -12.15 -2.41 17.62
N GLY A 148 -11.20 -2.84 18.44
CA GLY A 148 -10.68 -4.21 18.44
C GLY A 148 -11.30 -5.05 19.56
N ALA A 149 -10.70 -6.22 19.79
CA ALA A 149 -11.07 -7.05 20.93
C ALA A 149 -10.79 -6.32 22.26
N GLY A 150 -11.79 -6.27 23.14
CA GLY A 150 -11.72 -5.54 24.41
C GLY A 150 -11.68 -4.02 24.24
N LYS A 151 -10.90 -3.33 25.10
CA LYS A 151 -10.72 -1.86 25.04
C LYS A 151 -9.58 -1.41 24.10
N LYS A 152 -9.07 -2.29 23.25
CA LYS A 152 -7.96 -1.99 22.33
C LYS A 152 -8.48 -1.37 21.04
N ILE A 153 -7.71 -0.45 20.47
CA ILE A 153 -7.95 0.11 19.14
C ILE A 153 -7.45 -0.89 18.11
N HIS A 154 -8.30 -1.28 17.16
CA HIS A 154 -7.90 -2.13 16.04
C HIS A 154 -7.20 -1.32 14.94
N LEU A 155 -7.79 -0.19 14.57
CA LEU A 155 -7.25 0.71 13.56
C LEU A 155 -7.73 2.13 13.81
N GLN A 156 -6.82 3.09 13.62
CA GLN A 156 -7.09 4.51 13.71
C GLN A 156 -6.91 5.14 12.32
N LEU A 157 -7.94 5.84 11.86
CA LEU A 157 -8.06 6.36 10.50
C LEU A 157 -8.40 7.84 10.52
N PHE A 158 -7.89 8.59 9.54
CA PHE A 158 -8.18 10.00 9.34
C PHE A 158 -8.69 10.18 7.91
N LEU A 159 -10.01 10.20 7.74
CA LEU A 159 -10.60 10.35 6.42
C LEU A 159 -10.35 11.77 5.92
N ILE A 160 -9.92 11.92 4.67
CA ILE A 160 -9.69 13.25 4.07
C ILE A 160 -11.00 14.04 4.03
N ILE A 161 -12.14 13.37 3.82
CA ILE A 161 -13.45 14.03 3.83
C ILE A 161 -13.81 14.66 5.18
N ASP A 162 -13.35 14.06 6.28
CA ASP A 162 -13.53 14.57 7.66
C ASP A 162 -12.50 15.66 8.00
N ASN A 163 -11.43 15.78 7.21
CA ASN A 163 -10.26 16.61 7.49
C ASN A 163 -9.87 17.49 6.29
N LYS A 164 -10.84 17.92 5.45
CA LYS A 164 -10.56 18.57 4.14
C LYS A 164 -9.67 19.81 4.22
N GLU A 165 -9.81 20.58 5.30
CA GLU A 165 -9.03 21.79 5.54
C GLU A 165 -7.69 21.50 6.23
N THR A 166 -7.55 20.32 6.82
CA THR A 166 -6.36 19.96 7.61
C THR A 166 -5.41 19.08 6.81
N LEU A 167 -5.90 18.04 6.16
CA LEU A 167 -5.09 17.03 5.49
C LEU A 167 -5.15 17.19 3.97
N PRO A 168 -4.00 17.33 3.29
CA PRO A 168 -3.95 17.34 1.83
C PRO A 168 -4.28 15.97 1.23
N PRO A 169 -4.65 15.90 -0.06
CA PRO A 169 -4.64 14.66 -0.82
C PRO A 169 -3.25 14.02 -0.87
N LYS A 170 -3.16 12.70 -0.63
CA LYS A 170 -1.88 11.95 -0.63
C LYS A 170 -1.08 12.08 -1.92
N LYS A 171 -1.75 12.27 -3.06
CA LYS A 171 -1.10 12.54 -4.35
C LYS A 171 -0.14 13.74 -4.35
N LEU A 172 -0.31 14.69 -3.43
CA LEU A 172 0.59 15.85 -3.28
C LEU A 172 1.83 15.53 -2.44
N LEU A 173 1.85 14.38 -1.77
CA LEU A 173 2.85 13.95 -0.79
C LEU A 173 3.63 12.71 -1.25
N LYS A 174 3.56 12.35 -2.53
CA LYS A 174 4.23 11.16 -3.04
C LYS A 174 5.74 11.33 -2.91
N SER A 175 6.40 10.37 -2.26
CA SER A 175 7.85 10.20 -2.30
C SER A 175 8.30 9.76 -3.69
N ARG A 176 9.57 9.95 -3.99
CA ARG A 176 10.18 9.48 -5.25
C ARG A 176 11.45 8.68 -4.97
N THR A 177 11.76 7.74 -5.85
CA THR A 177 13.04 7.03 -5.81
C THR A 177 14.04 7.77 -6.68
N VAL A 178 15.20 8.08 -6.11
CA VAL A 178 16.32 8.73 -6.80
C VAL A 178 17.55 7.85 -6.78
N LYS A 179 18.39 8.00 -7.80
CA LYS A 179 19.70 7.38 -7.85
C LYS A 179 20.70 8.24 -7.07
N VAL A 180 21.46 7.61 -6.17
CA VAL A 180 22.49 8.25 -5.36
C VAL A 180 23.80 7.48 -5.55
N GLN A 181 24.87 8.18 -5.87
CA GLN A 181 26.21 7.57 -5.87
C GLN A 181 26.81 7.65 -4.46
N HIS A 182 27.27 6.51 -3.95
CA HIS A 182 28.01 6.42 -2.70
C HIS A 182 29.25 5.56 -2.92
N LYS A 183 30.43 6.15 -2.72
CA LYS A 183 31.74 5.46 -2.88
C LYS A 183 31.95 4.77 -4.24
N GLY A 184 31.42 5.37 -5.31
CA GLY A 184 31.54 4.83 -6.68
C GLY A 184 30.51 3.77 -7.06
N GLU A 185 29.62 3.40 -6.15
CA GLU A 185 28.51 2.48 -6.41
C GLU A 185 27.17 3.22 -6.48
N GLU A 186 26.26 2.73 -7.33
CA GLU A 186 24.92 3.27 -7.48
C GLU A 186 23.94 2.65 -6.48
N TYR A 187 23.26 3.50 -5.71
CA TYR A 187 22.20 3.12 -4.79
C TYR A 187 20.89 3.82 -5.17
N TYR A 188 19.77 3.22 -4.78
CA TYR A 188 18.46 3.86 -4.84
C TYR A 188 18.08 4.33 -3.45
N ALA A 189 17.75 5.61 -3.33
CA ALA A 189 17.22 6.20 -2.10
C ALA A 189 15.79 6.70 -2.33
N THR A 190 14.99 6.68 -1.28
CA THR A 190 13.67 7.30 -1.27
C THR A 190 13.81 8.73 -0.77
N GLU A 191 13.42 9.70 -1.60
CA GLU A 191 13.24 11.09 -1.18
C GLU A 191 11.77 11.32 -0.83
N ASN A 192 11.53 11.91 0.34
CA ASN A 192 10.18 12.27 0.76
C ASN A 192 9.71 13.56 0.07
N TRP A 193 8.40 13.79 0.01
CA TRP A 193 7.83 14.91 -0.75
C TRP A 193 8.39 16.27 -0.35
N TYR A 194 8.69 16.48 0.93
CA TYR A 194 9.22 17.74 1.44
C TYR A 194 10.67 17.99 1.02
N GLU A 195 11.38 16.97 0.54
CA GLU A 195 12.78 17.06 0.11
C GLU A 195 12.92 17.57 -1.34
N PHE A 196 11.83 17.59 -2.11
CA PHE A 196 11.86 18.01 -3.51
C PHE A 196 10.60 18.78 -3.95
N ALA A 197 9.76 19.19 -3.01
CA ALA A 197 8.54 19.93 -3.32
C ALA A 197 8.86 21.23 -4.05
N SER A 198 8.29 21.41 -5.24
CA SER A 198 8.40 22.66 -5.98
C SER A 198 7.66 23.80 -5.25
N PRO A 199 8.02 25.08 -5.49
CA PRO A 199 7.29 26.22 -4.93
C PRO A 199 5.78 26.19 -5.26
N ALA A 200 5.41 25.68 -6.44
CA ALA A 200 4.02 25.50 -6.84
C ALA A 200 3.31 24.42 -6.00
N THR A 201 3.97 23.32 -5.65
CA THR A 201 3.45 22.29 -4.75
C THR A 201 3.31 22.83 -3.33
N LEU A 202 4.33 23.51 -2.82
CA LEU A 202 4.30 24.14 -1.49
C LEU A 202 3.16 25.16 -1.36
N LYS A 203 2.92 25.99 -2.39
CA LYS A 203 1.78 26.92 -2.44
C LYS A 203 0.41 26.22 -2.44
N LYS A 204 0.31 25.00 -2.97
CA LYS A 204 -0.91 24.19 -2.88
C LYS A 204 -1.07 23.60 -1.48
N LEU A 205 0.03 23.14 -0.90
CA LEU A 205 0.06 22.53 0.43
C LEU A 205 -0.18 23.54 1.55
N SER A 206 0.25 24.79 1.41
CA SER A 206 0.03 25.86 2.40
C SER A 206 -1.44 26.19 2.67
N LYS A 207 -2.38 25.62 1.91
CA LYS A 207 -3.82 25.74 2.17
C LYS A 207 -4.30 24.81 3.29
N TYR A 208 -3.50 23.82 3.67
CA TYR A 208 -3.88 22.79 4.63
C TYR A 208 -3.27 23.08 6.00
N LYS A 209 -4.12 23.07 7.04
CA LYS A 209 -3.72 23.46 8.40
C LYS A 209 -2.55 22.64 8.95
N ILE A 210 -2.42 21.37 8.54
CA ILE A 210 -1.35 20.49 9.02
C ILE A 210 0.05 21.00 8.64
N ILE A 211 0.18 21.72 7.51
CA ILE A 211 1.45 22.23 7.02
C ILE A 211 2.01 23.32 7.94
N HIS A 212 1.13 24.13 8.55
CA HIS A 212 1.52 25.15 9.53
C HIS A 212 1.83 24.59 10.92
N CYS A 213 1.58 23.29 11.11
CA CYS A 213 1.82 22.60 12.36
C CYS A 213 3.02 21.64 12.26
N LEU A 214 3.68 21.57 11.10
CA LEU A 214 4.83 20.70 10.93
C LEU A 214 5.95 21.08 11.91
N PRO A 215 6.62 20.09 12.53
CA PRO A 215 7.86 20.34 13.24
C PRO A 215 8.82 21.16 12.38
N GLU A 216 9.56 22.09 12.99
CA GLU A 216 10.57 22.88 12.29
C GLU A 216 11.59 22.01 11.54
N THR A 217 11.81 20.79 12.01
CA THR A 217 12.69 19.79 11.39
C THR A 217 12.21 19.26 10.03
N LEU A 218 10.94 19.47 9.66
CA LEU A 218 10.41 19.21 8.31
C LEU A 218 10.42 20.46 7.41
N ALA A 219 10.61 21.64 7.98
CA ALA A 219 10.34 22.93 7.34
C ALA A 219 11.58 23.67 6.83
N GLN A 220 12.78 23.08 6.88
CA GLN A 220 14.02 23.75 6.46
C GLN A 220 14.47 23.30 5.07
N PRO A 221 14.38 24.16 4.04
CA PRO A 221 15.07 23.95 2.78
C PRO A 221 16.57 24.19 2.98
N ILE A 222 17.41 23.22 2.62
CA ILE A 222 18.86 23.42 2.56
C ILE A 222 19.19 24.00 1.19
N GLU A 223 19.94 25.11 1.16
CA GLU A 223 20.28 25.90 -0.04
C GLU A 223 21.06 25.13 -1.13
N THR A 224 21.41 23.85 -0.94
CA THR A 224 22.30 23.10 -1.85
C THR A 224 21.79 21.73 -2.31
N GLY A 225 20.49 21.44 -2.15
CA GLY A 225 19.84 20.39 -2.95
C GLY A 225 20.00 18.94 -2.48
N ARG A 226 20.44 18.69 -1.24
CA ARG A 226 20.24 17.39 -0.54
C ARG A 226 19.99 17.63 0.94
N PHE A 227 18.90 17.08 1.47
CA PHE A 227 18.49 17.23 2.87
C PHE A 227 19.37 16.35 3.77
N LEU A 228 20.29 16.97 4.52
CA LEU A 228 20.93 16.39 5.69
C LEU A 228 20.43 17.16 6.91
N TYR A 229 19.75 16.46 7.80
CA TYR A 229 19.21 17.00 9.05
C TYR A 229 20.27 17.81 9.83
N LYS A 230 20.12 19.15 9.86
CA LYS A 230 20.30 20.07 11.01
C LYS A 230 20.42 21.53 10.55
N GLU A 231 19.77 22.39 11.34
CA GLU A 231 20.06 23.80 11.64
C GLU A 231 19.38 24.95 10.86
N ILE A 232 18.52 25.62 11.63
CA ILE A 232 18.12 27.05 11.68
C ILE A 232 17.26 27.63 10.52
N ASN A 233 16.18 28.31 10.91
CA ASN A 233 15.06 28.77 10.08
C ASN A 233 15.19 30.28 9.72
N PRO A 234 15.27 30.66 8.43
CA PRO A 234 15.29 32.06 7.99
C PRO A 234 13.91 32.68 7.65
N LEU A 235 12.79 32.00 7.94
CA LEU A 235 11.42 32.53 7.72
C LEU A 235 10.85 33.32 8.92
N LEU A 236 11.62 33.46 9.98
CA LEU A 236 11.39 34.42 11.06
C LEU A 236 12.66 35.26 11.18
N GLY A 237 12.86 36.21 10.25
CA GLY A 237 14.05 37.04 10.29
C GLY A 237 14.05 38.06 11.45
N PRO A 238 15.21 38.61 11.81
CA PRO A 238 16.56 38.18 11.45
C PRO A 238 17.09 37.02 12.31
#